data_AF-A0A843XGB1-F1
#
_entry.id   AF-A0A843XGB1-F1
#
_cell.length_a   1.000
_cell.length_b   1.000
_cell.length_c   1.000
_cell.angle_alpha   90.00
_cell.angle_beta   90.00
_cell.angle_gamma   90.00
#
_symmetry.space_group_name_H-M   'P 1'
#
loop_
_entity.id
_entity.type
_entity.pdbx_description
1 polymer ?
#
loop_
_entity_poly.entity_id
_entity_poly.type
_entity_poly.pdbx_seq_one_letter_code
_entity_poly.pdbx_strand_id
1 'polypeptide(L)'
;MECRGPFGENVNGLVGEISRLISIYASFDVSYWRNVPEDRKSKIYEKIWDKFELKVGDEICNNAHVREIIYEIACQRYRDIRRTYYSHYQAYETDEARLQNPPNNAMSERNKANRSKQLISHVTGRKSFKQTSWTERNEEGEEPPAHELWRLTHQKKDGSWGSEYSRQVYETIRDKLEESSSQSCSLAAPTPEEVLTSVVG
;
A
#
# COMPACT_ATOMS: atom_id res chain seq x y z
N MET A 1 22.64 19.40 8.81
CA MET A 1 21.34 18.69 8.73
C MET A 1 21.64 17.32 8.17
N GLU A 2 21.70 16.30 9.03
CA GLU A 2 22.05 14.94 8.62
C GLU A 2 20.90 14.00 8.98
N CYS A 3 20.46 13.21 8.01
CA CYS A 3 19.36 12.28 8.11
C CYS A 3 19.70 11.14 9.08
N ARG A 4 19.23 11.21 10.33
CA ARG A 4 19.34 10.13 11.34
C ARG A 4 18.25 9.05 11.17
N GLY A 5 18.03 8.59 9.94
CA GLY A 5 17.00 7.58 9.66
C GLY A 5 17.57 6.42 8.87
N PRO A 6 17.05 5.19 9.03
CA PRO A 6 17.42 4.08 8.17
C PRO A 6 17.05 4.43 6.72
N PHE A 7 17.93 4.10 5.78
CA PHE A 7 17.75 4.31 4.34
C PHE A 7 17.86 2.98 3.58
N GLY A 8 17.22 2.88 2.40
CA GLY A 8 17.23 1.68 1.55
C GLY A 8 15.87 1.02 1.34
N GLU A 9 15.84 -0.08 0.59
CA GLU A 9 14.61 -0.76 0.15
C GLU A 9 13.79 -1.35 1.30
N ASN A 10 14.45 -1.75 2.39
CA ASN A 10 13.82 -2.45 3.51
C ASN A 10 13.32 -1.53 4.63
N VAL A 11 13.42 -0.21 4.48
CA VAL A 11 13.06 0.76 5.55
C VAL A 11 11.60 0.60 5.99
N ASN A 12 10.67 0.50 5.04
CA ASN A 12 9.25 0.32 5.36
C ASN A 12 8.99 -1.02 6.05
N GLY A 13 9.70 -2.07 5.64
CA GLY A 13 9.63 -3.39 6.28
C GLY A 13 10.12 -3.34 7.72
N LEU A 14 11.25 -2.67 7.97
CA LEU A 14 11.83 -2.48 9.30
C LEU A 14 10.88 -1.68 10.21
N VAL A 15 10.42 -0.51 9.77
CA VAL A 15 9.50 0.34 10.54
C VAL A 15 8.18 -0.37 10.82
N GLY A 16 7.66 -1.11 9.84
CA GLY A 16 6.45 -1.93 9.99
C GLY A 16 6.61 -3.03 11.04
N GLU A 17 7.74 -3.74 11.02
CA GLU A 17 8.02 -4.79 12.00
C GLU A 17 8.19 -4.20 13.41
N ILE A 18 8.91 -3.09 13.55
CA ILE A 18 9.05 -2.40 14.85
C ILE A 18 7.66 -2.04 15.41
N SER A 19 6.78 -1.50 14.57
CA SER A 19 5.42 -1.13 14.97
C SER A 19 4.58 -2.34 15.41
N ARG A 20 4.73 -3.47 14.71
CA ARG A 20 4.09 -4.75 15.07
C ARG A 20 4.60 -5.26 16.41
N LEU A 21 5.92 -5.26 16.62
CA LEU A 21 6.55 -5.74 17.85
C LEU A 21 6.21 -4.86 19.05
N ILE A 22 6.12 -3.53 18.88
CA ILE A 22 5.64 -2.62 19.93
C ILE A 22 4.24 -3.02 20.38
N SER A 23 3.33 -3.27 19.42
CA SER A 23 1.94 -3.63 19.74
C SER A 23 1.83 -4.97 20.49
N ILE A 24 2.86 -5.83 20.44
CA ILE A 24 2.88 -7.14 21.11
C ILE A 24 3.63 -7.09 22.44
N TYR A 25 4.81 -6.47 22.46
CA TYR A 25 5.75 -6.56 23.59
C TYR A 25 5.77 -5.30 24.46
N ALA A 26 5.38 -4.14 23.93
CA ALA A 26 5.31 -2.90 24.68
C ALA A 26 3.84 -2.56 24.95
N SER A 27 3.30 -3.15 26.03
CA SER A 27 2.00 -2.76 26.56
C SER A 27 1.96 -1.23 26.77
N PHE A 28 0.79 -0.63 26.52
CA PHE A 28 0.56 0.81 26.73
C PHE A 28 0.23 1.15 28.19
N ASP A 29 0.63 0.28 29.12
CA ASP A 29 0.53 0.44 30.58
C ASP A 29 1.37 1.61 31.10
N VAL A 30 2.38 2.06 30.32
CA VAL A 30 3.19 3.25 30.61
C VAL A 30 2.97 4.37 29.59
N SER A 31 3.01 5.62 30.04
CA SER A 31 2.74 6.78 29.16
C SER A 31 3.87 7.10 28.18
N TYR A 32 5.12 6.76 28.51
CA TYR A 32 6.30 7.19 27.75
C TYR A 32 7.21 6.01 27.45
N TRP A 33 7.78 5.98 26.23
CA TRP A 33 8.73 4.95 25.80
C TRP A 33 9.92 4.78 26.76
N ARG A 34 10.45 5.88 27.30
CA ARG A 34 11.54 5.85 28.30
C ARG A 34 11.20 5.00 29.53
N ASN A 35 9.92 4.91 29.89
CA ASN A 35 9.43 4.17 31.05
C ASN A 35 9.06 2.72 30.70
N VAL A 36 9.12 2.31 29.43
CA VAL A 36 8.91 0.91 29.05
C VAL A 36 10.05 0.08 29.66
N PRO A 37 9.74 -1.01 30.37
CA PRO A 37 10.74 -1.92 30.93
C PRO A 37 11.79 -2.37 29.90
N GLU A 38 13.06 -2.42 30.32
CA GLU A 38 14.18 -2.70 29.42
C GLU A 38 14.14 -4.13 28.86
N ASP A 39 13.56 -5.08 29.58
CA ASP A 39 13.33 -6.44 29.10
C ASP A 39 12.39 -6.46 27.88
N ARG A 40 11.35 -5.62 27.88
CA ARG A 40 10.43 -5.47 26.74
C ARG A 40 11.12 -4.81 25.54
N LYS A 41 11.94 -3.79 25.78
CA LYS A 41 12.72 -3.13 24.71
C LYS A 41 13.78 -4.07 24.12
N SER A 42 14.44 -4.86 24.96
CA SER A 42 15.43 -5.86 24.55
C SER A 42 14.79 -6.93 23.66
N LYS A 43 13.61 -7.45 24.03
CA LYS A 43 12.86 -8.40 23.18
C LYS A 43 12.52 -7.85 21.80
N ILE A 44 12.12 -6.58 21.72
CA ILE A 44 11.84 -5.93 20.42
C ILE A 44 13.12 -5.87 19.59
N TYR A 45 14.24 -5.48 20.20
CA TYR A 45 15.53 -5.41 19.52
C TYR A 45 15.98 -6.79 19.01
N GLU A 46 15.96 -7.82 19.85
CA GLU A 46 16.33 -9.20 19.50
C GLU A 46 15.51 -9.72 18.31
N LYS A 47 14.19 -9.48 18.31
CA LYS A 47 13.34 -9.89 17.18
C LYS A 47 13.64 -9.17 15.87
N ILE A 48 14.00 -7.89 15.94
CA ILE A 48 14.44 -7.13 14.77
C ILE A 48 15.80 -7.64 14.29
N TRP A 49 16.72 -7.89 15.22
CA TRP A 49 18.04 -8.43 14.94
C TRP A 49 17.97 -9.76 14.20
N ASP A 50 17.17 -10.69 14.72
CA ASP A 50 16.97 -12.02 14.13
C ASP A 50 16.32 -11.93 12.74
N LYS A 51 15.28 -11.10 12.58
CA LYS A 51 14.49 -11.05 11.34
C LYS A 51 15.24 -10.42 10.18
N PHE A 52 16.00 -9.36 10.45
CA PHE A 52 16.70 -8.60 9.42
C PHE A 52 18.17 -9.03 9.29
N GLU A 53 18.58 -10.07 10.02
CA GLU A 53 19.94 -10.61 10.03
C GLU A 53 20.98 -9.49 10.07
N LEU A 54 20.85 -8.58 11.04
CA LEU A 54 21.66 -7.36 11.13
C LEU A 54 23.12 -7.67 11.52
N LYS A 55 23.84 -8.44 10.70
CA LYS A 55 25.25 -8.75 10.83
C LYS A 55 26.07 -7.63 10.19
N VAL A 56 26.96 -7.02 10.97
CA VAL A 56 27.97 -6.09 10.46
C VAL A 56 29.31 -6.82 10.46
N GLY A 57 29.62 -7.57 9.39
CA GLY A 57 30.87 -8.32 9.26
C GLY A 57 31.11 -9.38 10.35
N ASP A 58 32.40 -9.64 10.65
CA ASP A 58 32.90 -10.62 11.64
C ASP A 58 33.28 -9.98 13.00
N GLU A 59 33.09 -8.67 13.18
CA GLU A 59 33.37 -7.98 14.45
C GLU A 59 32.06 -7.46 15.07
N ILE A 60 31.91 -7.69 16.38
CA ILE A 60 30.86 -7.05 17.20
C ILE A 60 31.22 -5.56 17.34
N CYS A 61 31.01 -4.75 16.30
CA CYS A 61 31.26 -3.32 16.37
C CYS A 61 29.98 -2.52 16.09
N ASN A 62 29.59 -1.73 17.10
CA ASN A 62 28.45 -0.79 17.16
C ASN A 62 27.02 -1.37 17.13
N ASN A 63 26.81 -2.50 17.82
CA ASN A 63 25.47 -2.91 18.29
C ASN A 63 24.73 -1.74 18.98
N ALA A 64 25.45 -0.92 19.74
CA ALA A 64 24.91 0.25 20.44
C ALA A 64 24.26 1.29 19.51
N HIS A 65 24.88 1.64 18.39
CA HIS A 65 24.33 2.64 17.47
C HIS A 65 23.10 2.11 16.72
N VAL A 66 23.15 0.87 16.24
CA VAL A 66 21.99 0.22 15.59
C VAL A 66 20.83 0.07 16.57
N ARG A 67 21.13 -0.31 17.82
CA ARG A 67 20.14 -0.39 18.90
C ARG A 67 19.54 0.97 19.21
N GLU A 68 20.35 2.03 19.24
CA GLU A 68 19.89 3.41 19.43
C GLU A 68 18.93 3.84 18.31
N ILE A 69 19.28 3.60 17.04
CA ILE A 69 18.40 3.89 15.90
C ILE A 69 17.08 3.12 16.01
N ILE A 70 17.14 1.81 16.31
CA ILE A 70 15.92 0.99 16.48
C ILE A 70 15.06 1.54 17.62
N TYR A 71 15.67 1.94 18.74
CA TYR A 71 14.96 2.53 19.87
C TYR A 71 14.41 3.91 19.59
N GLU A 72 15.07 4.73 18.77
CA GLU A 72 14.56 6.02 18.33
C GLU A 72 13.32 5.85 17.45
N ILE A 73 13.37 4.94 16.46
CA ILE A 73 12.22 4.58 15.64
C ILE A 73 11.10 4.03 16.52
N ALA A 74 11.44 3.12 17.45
CA ALA A 74 10.47 2.51 18.33
C ALA A 74 9.80 3.55 19.25
N CYS A 75 10.57 4.51 19.77
CA CYS A 75 10.04 5.63 20.56
C CYS A 75 9.03 6.45 19.76
N GLN A 76 9.35 6.79 18.52
CA GLN A 76 8.45 7.53 17.65
C GLN A 76 7.18 6.72 17.35
N ARG A 77 7.31 5.44 16.99
CA ARG A 77 6.17 4.55 16.72
C ARG A 77 5.30 4.32 17.94
N TYR A 78 5.89 4.17 19.13
CA TYR A 78 5.15 4.06 20.38
C TYR A 78 4.26 5.28 20.62
N ARG A 79 4.80 6.49 20.42
CA ARG A 79 4.05 7.75 20.53
C ARG A 79 2.91 7.83 19.52
N ASP A 80 3.18 7.47 18.26
CA ASP A 80 2.19 7.55 17.19
C ASP A 80 1.04 6.57 17.42
N ILE A 81 1.35 5.30 17.76
CA ILE A 81 0.32 4.29 18.05
C ILE A 81 -0.54 4.73 19.24
N ARG A 82 0.08 5.21 20.32
CA ARG A 82 -0.64 5.68 21.51
C ARG A 82 -1.55 6.88 21.17
N ARG A 83 -1.09 7.81 20.34
CA ARG A 83 -1.91 8.93 19.83
C ARG A 83 -3.11 8.42 19.03
N THR A 84 -2.89 7.50 18.10
CA THR A 84 -3.96 6.90 17.29
C THR A 84 -4.99 6.19 18.17
N TYR A 85 -4.53 5.41 19.16
CA TYR A 85 -5.40 4.68 20.07
C TYR A 85 -6.21 5.63 20.94
N TYR A 86 -5.57 6.65 21.50
CA TYR A 86 -6.26 7.70 22.25
C TYR A 86 -7.37 8.35 21.42
N SER A 87 -7.06 8.80 20.21
CA SER A 87 -8.05 9.41 19.31
C SER A 87 -9.20 8.45 18.96
N HIS A 88 -8.91 7.17 18.75
CA HIS A 88 -9.94 6.16 18.48
C HIS A 88 -10.85 5.93 19.70
N TYR A 89 -10.26 5.82 20.89
CA TYR A 89 -11.00 5.50 22.12
C TYR A 89 -11.78 6.67 22.72
N GLN A 90 -11.50 7.92 22.30
CA GLN A 90 -12.28 9.09 22.68
C GLN A 90 -13.77 9.00 22.27
N ALA A 91 -14.10 8.18 21.26
CA ALA A 91 -15.47 7.96 20.82
C ALA A 91 -16.29 7.04 21.75
N TYR A 92 -15.64 6.34 22.69
CA TYR A 92 -16.29 5.36 23.57
C TYR A 92 -16.24 5.85 25.02
N GLU A 93 -17.39 5.83 25.68
CA GLU A 93 -17.54 6.36 27.04
C GLU A 93 -16.99 5.40 28.11
N THR A 94 -17.23 4.09 27.96
CA THR A 94 -16.85 3.06 28.94
C THR A 94 -15.60 2.29 28.54
N ASP A 95 -14.86 1.78 29.54
CA ASP A 95 -13.66 0.96 29.30
C ASP A 95 -13.98 -0.39 28.65
N GLU A 96 -15.13 -0.99 28.98
CA GLU A 96 -15.61 -2.22 28.35
C GLU A 96 -15.82 -2.01 26.83
N ALA A 97 -16.44 -0.89 26.44
CA ALA A 97 -16.64 -0.56 25.03
C ALA A 97 -15.31 -0.32 24.30
N ARG A 98 -14.32 0.30 24.95
CA ARG A 98 -12.97 0.47 24.39
C ARG A 98 -12.28 -0.89 24.17
N LEU A 99 -12.36 -1.81 25.13
CA LEU A 99 -11.76 -3.15 25.02
C LEU A 99 -12.37 -3.99 23.90
N GLN A 100 -13.68 -3.87 23.65
CA GLN A 100 -14.35 -4.57 22.56
C GLN A 100 -14.08 -3.98 21.17
N ASN A 101 -13.57 -2.74 21.09
CA ASN A 101 -13.34 -2.03 19.83
C ASN A 101 -11.87 -1.65 19.64
N PRO A 102 -10.94 -2.61 19.46
CA PRO A 102 -9.55 -2.28 19.20
C PRO A 102 -9.39 -1.65 17.80
N PRO A 103 -8.61 -0.56 17.67
CA PRO A 103 -8.48 0.22 16.43
C PRO A 103 -7.95 -0.59 15.24
N ASN A 104 -7.09 -1.58 15.48
CA ASN A 104 -6.56 -2.44 14.42
C ASN A 104 -7.67 -3.28 13.75
N ASN A 105 -8.66 -3.75 14.50
CA ASN A 105 -9.76 -4.54 13.95
C ASN A 105 -10.71 -3.65 13.14
N ALA A 106 -11.09 -2.49 13.67
CA ALA A 106 -11.98 -1.55 13.00
C ALA A 106 -11.41 -1.07 11.64
N MET A 107 -10.11 -0.76 11.58
CA MET A 107 -9.45 -0.37 10.33
C MET A 107 -9.38 -1.52 9.32
N SER A 108 -9.08 -2.74 9.77
CA SER A 108 -9.00 -3.93 8.91
C SER A 108 -10.35 -4.25 8.27
N GLU A 109 -11.44 -4.26 9.05
CA GLU A 109 -12.79 -4.53 8.55
C GLU A 109 -13.26 -3.44 7.58
N ARG A 110 -12.96 -2.17 7.86
CA ARG A 110 -13.25 -1.08 6.93
C ARG A 110 -12.49 -1.23 5.61
N ASN A 111 -11.20 -1.59 5.66
CA ASN A 111 -10.41 -1.82 4.45
C ASN A 111 -10.92 -3.02 3.65
N LYS A 112 -11.37 -4.08 4.33
CA LYS A 112 -11.99 -5.24 3.71
C LYS A 112 -13.31 -4.89 3.04
N ALA A 113 -14.18 -4.13 3.72
CA ALA A 113 -15.45 -3.64 3.19
C ALA A 113 -15.26 -2.64 2.03
N ASN A 114 -14.19 -1.86 2.04
CA ASN A 114 -13.84 -0.98 0.91
C ASN A 114 -13.31 -1.78 -0.27
N ARG A 115 -12.47 -2.79 -0.01
CA ARG A 115 -11.96 -3.69 -1.05
C ARG A 115 -13.08 -4.49 -1.72
N SER A 116 -14.13 -4.89 -0.98
CA SER A 116 -15.29 -5.56 -1.57
C SER A 116 -16.14 -4.66 -2.47
N LYS A 117 -16.00 -3.33 -2.36
CA LYS A 117 -16.67 -2.36 -3.26
C LYS A 117 -15.83 -2.02 -4.50
N GLN A 118 -14.58 -2.49 -4.56
CA GLN A 118 -13.69 -2.19 -5.68
C GLN A 118 -14.09 -3.02 -6.89
N LEU A 119 -14.73 -2.39 -7.87
CA LEU A 119 -15.18 -3.03 -9.11
C LEU A 119 -14.03 -3.23 -10.11
N ILE A 120 -13.13 -2.26 -10.20
CA ILE A 120 -12.02 -2.25 -11.16
C ILE A 120 -10.72 -2.55 -10.43
N SER A 121 -10.03 -3.60 -10.86
CA SER A 121 -8.71 -3.98 -10.34
C SER A 121 -7.64 -3.83 -11.41
N HIS A 122 -6.59 -3.10 -11.09
CA HIS A 122 -5.41 -2.95 -11.92
C HIS A 122 -4.41 -4.10 -11.69
N VAL A 123 -3.81 -4.64 -12.76
CA VAL A 123 -2.96 -5.85 -12.69
C VAL A 123 -1.46 -5.60 -12.89
N THR A 124 -1.01 -4.38 -13.23
CA THR A 124 0.42 -4.13 -13.53
C THR A 124 1.31 -3.91 -12.30
N GLY A 125 0.78 -4.17 -11.11
CA GLY A 125 1.52 -4.19 -9.85
C GLY A 125 2.06 -2.81 -9.49
N ARG A 126 3.39 -2.66 -9.46
CA ARG A 126 4.08 -1.40 -9.10
C ARG A 126 4.18 -0.41 -10.25
N LYS A 127 3.93 -0.82 -11.50
CA LYS A 127 3.96 0.09 -12.64
C LYS A 127 2.75 1.02 -12.59
N SER A 128 2.98 2.31 -12.82
CA SER A 128 1.88 3.27 -13.02
C SER A 128 1.33 3.17 -14.45
N PHE A 129 0.16 3.75 -14.71
CA PHE A 129 -0.39 3.82 -16.08
C PHE A 129 0.59 4.45 -17.06
N LYS A 130 1.23 5.57 -16.69
CA LYS A 130 2.21 6.26 -17.53
C LYS A 130 3.47 5.41 -17.77
N GLN A 131 3.91 4.66 -16.76
CA GLN A 131 5.04 3.76 -16.92
C GLN A 131 4.68 2.60 -17.85
N THR A 132 3.48 2.05 -17.72
CA THR A 132 2.98 0.99 -18.59
C THR A 132 2.84 1.48 -20.03
N SER A 133 2.23 2.65 -20.27
CA SER A 133 2.10 3.18 -21.62
C SER A 133 3.46 3.51 -22.24
N TRP A 134 4.42 4.01 -21.44
CA TRP A 134 5.78 4.24 -21.92
C TRP A 134 6.51 2.94 -22.29
N THR A 135 6.32 1.86 -21.55
CA THR A 135 6.98 0.57 -21.86
C THR A 135 6.36 -0.15 -23.05
N GLU A 136 5.10 0.15 -23.39
CA GLU A 136 4.32 -0.53 -24.41
C GLU A 136 4.12 0.36 -25.66
N ARG A 137 5.03 1.32 -25.89
CA ARG A 137 5.06 2.15 -27.11
C ARG A 137 5.40 1.29 -28.33
N ASN A 138 4.88 1.69 -29.50
CA ASN A 138 5.26 1.06 -30.77
C ASN A 138 6.71 1.42 -31.16
N GLU A 139 7.19 0.86 -32.27
CA GLU A 139 8.55 1.06 -32.77
C GLU A 139 8.85 2.54 -33.10
N GLU A 140 7.82 3.29 -33.45
CA GLU A 140 7.83 4.73 -33.71
C GLU A 140 7.83 5.60 -32.44
N GLY A 141 7.65 4.98 -31.27
CA GLY A 141 7.60 5.67 -29.98
C GLY A 141 6.26 6.34 -29.67
N GLU A 142 5.20 6.04 -30.42
CA GLU A 142 3.84 6.48 -30.15
C GLU A 142 3.20 5.68 -29.00
N GLU A 143 2.30 6.34 -28.28
CA GLU A 143 1.64 5.75 -27.11
C GLU A 143 0.53 4.79 -27.54
N PRO A 144 0.36 3.64 -26.85
CA PRO A 144 -0.77 2.76 -27.13
C PRO A 144 -2.10 3.52 -26.97
N PRO A 145 -3.08 3.26 -27.85
CA PRO A 145 -4.38 3.90 -27.75
C PRO A 145 -5.07 3.55 -26.43
N ALA A 146 -5.92 4.44 -25.92
CA ALA A 146 -6.47 4.35 -24.57
C ALA A 146 -7.15 3.00 -24.24
N HIS A 147 -7.89 2.41 -25.19
CA HIS A 147 -8.53 1.10 -25.02
C HIS A 147 -7.51 -0.05 -24.92
N GLU A 148 -6.39 0.04 -25.63
CA GLU A 148 -5.32 -0.95 -25.57
C GLU A 148 -4.52 -0.81 -24.27
N LEU A 149 -4.28 0.43 -23.83
CA LEU A 149 -3.73 0.71 -22.51
C LEU A 149 -4.64 0.17 -21.39
N TRP A 150 -5.96 0.26 -21.55
CA TRP A 150 -6.92 -0.37 -20.64
C TRP A 150 -6.74 -1.89 -20.59
N ARG A 151 -6.64 -2.56 -21.75
CA ARG A 151 -6.39 -4.01 -21.82
C ARG A 151 -5.08 -4.37 -21.11
N LEU A 152 -3.98 -3.70 -21.46
CA LEU A 152 -2.65 -3.93 -20.88
C LEU A 152 -2.64 -3.78 -19.35
N THR A 153 -3.52 -2.94 -18.80
CA THR A 153 -3.52 -2.58 -17.39
C THR A 153 -4.52 -3.38 -16.55
N HIS A 154 -5.47 -4.06 -17.18
CA HIS A 154 -6.54 -4.82 -16.53
C HIS A 154 -6.59 -6.30 -16.95
N GLN A 155 -5.78 -6.72 -17.93
CA GLN A 155 -5.63 -8.11 -18.33
C GLN A 155 -4.24 -8.63 -17.94
N LYS A 156 -4.20 -9.82 -17.34
CA LYS A 156 -2.96 -10.49 -16.98
C LYS A 156 -2.30 -11.13 -18.21
N LYS A 157 -1.03 -11.49 -18.07
CA LYS A 157 -0.25 -12.15 -19.14
C LYS A 157 -0.81 -13.51 -19.60
N ASP A 158 -1.59 -14.17 -18.74
CA ASP A 158 -2.28 -15.42 -19.06
C ASP A 158 -3.60 -15.20 -19.85
N GLY A 159 -3.95 -13.95 -20.14
CA GLY A 159 -5.20 -13.57 -20.79
C GLY A 159 -6.40 -13.41 -19.84
N SER A 160 -6.25 -13.74 -18.55
CA SER A 160 -7.31 -13.57 -17.56
C SER A 160 -7.50 -12.10 -17.20
N TRP A 161 -8.74 -11.66 -17.05
CA TRP A 161 -9.07 -10.30 -16.63
C TRP A 161 -8.95 -10.15 -15.11
N GLY A 162 -8.52 -8.97 -14.66
CA GLY A 162 -8.44 -8.64 -13.24
C GLY A 162 -9.81 -8.63 -12.57
N SER A 163 -10.85 -8.21 -13.31
CA SER A 163 -12.24 -8.27 -12.89
C SER A 163 -13.15 -8.50 -14.10
N GLU A 164 -14.32 -9.10 -13.88
CA GLU A 164 -15.33 -9.27 -14.93
C GLU A 164 -15.83 -7.90 -15.44
N TYR A 165 -15.93 -6.91 -14.55
CA TYR A 165 -16.32 -5.55 -14.94
C TYR A 165 -15.29 -4.92 -15.90
N SER A 166 -13.99 -5.10 -15.65
CA SER A 166 -12.93 -4.61 -16.55
C SER A 166 -13.03 -5.21 -17.95
N ARG A 167 -13.44 -6.49 -18.05
CA ARG A 167 -13.69 -7.17 -19.31
C ARG A 167 -14.89 -6.55 -20.04
N GLN A 168 -16.01 -6.39 -19.35
CA GLN A 168 -17.23 -5.79 -19.92
C GLN A 168 -16.98 -4.37 -20.44
N VAL A 169 -16.22 -3.57 -19.69
CA VAL A 169 -15.79 -2.23 -20.13
C VAL A 169 -15.01 -2.32 -21.44
N TYR A 170 -14.02 -3.22 -21.53
CA TYR A 170 -13.22 -3.37 -22.74
C TYR A 170 -14.05 -3.85 -23.95
N GLU A 171 -14.91 -4.85 -23.75
CA GLU A 171 -15.82 -5.35 -24.81
C GLU A 171 -16.74 -4.22 -25.30
N THR A 172 -17.33 -3.44 -24.39
CA THR A 172 -18.18 -2.29 -24.74
C THR A 172 -17.42 -1.23 -25.54
N ILE A 173 -16.17 -0.94 -25.16
CA ILE A 173 -15.33 0.02 -25.88
C ILE A 173 -15.01 -0.50 -27.29
N ARG A 174 -14.65 -1.78 -27.42
CA ARG A 174 -14.36 -2.40 -28.71
C ARG A 174 -15.57 -2.38 -29.62
N ASP A 175 -16.74 -2.77 -29.12
CA ASP A 175 -17.97 -2.84 -29.92
C ASP A 175 -18.36 -1.43 -30.42
N LYS A 176 -18.26 -0.39 -29.58
CA LYS A 176 -18.47 1.02 -29.99
C LYS A 176 -17.48 1.51 -31.04
N LEU A 177 -16.22 1.06 -30.98
CA LEU A 177 -15.20 1.40 -31.99
C LEU A 177 -15.51 0.72 -33.34
N GLU A 178 -15.96 -0.53 -33.33
CA GLU A 178 -16.38 -1.27 -34.53
C GLU A 178 -17.63 -0.66 -35.20
N GLU A 179 -18.62 -0.24 -34.40
CA GLU A 179 -19.81 0.48 -34.88
C GLU A 179 -19.43 1.83 -35.53
N SER A 180 -18.53 2.58 -34.89
CA SER A 180 -18.04 3.87 -35.39
C SER A 180 -17.24 3.73 -36.69
N SER A 181 -16.57 2.59 -36.91
CA SER A 181 -15.86 2.29 -38.16
C SER A 181 -16.80 1.87 -39.29
N SER A 182 -18.00 1.34 -38.98
CA SER A 182 -18.96 0.82 -39.97
C SER A 182 -19.96 1.89 -40.44
N GLN A 183 -20.20 2.93 -39.63
CA GLN A 183 -21.02 4.09 -39.97
C GLN A 183 -20.18 5.18 -40.65
N SER A 184 -19.89 5.06 -41.95
CA SER A 184 -19.39 6.21 -42.71
C SER A 184 -20.53 7.22 -42.94
N CYS A 185 -20.76 8.15 -42.00
CA CYS A 185 -21.69 9.25 -42.19
C CYS A 185 -21.23 10.52 -41.43
N SER A 186 -20.55 11.41 -42.14
CA SER A 186 -20.32 12.87 -41.96
C SER A 186 -20.25 13.56 -40.58
N LEU A 187 -20.16 12.87 -39.45
CA LEU A 187 -19.87 13.46 -38.14
C LEU A 187 -18.64 12.76 -37.57
N ALA A 188 -17.68 13.53 -37.05
CA ALA A 188 -16.39 13.02 -36.59
C ALA A 188 -16.59 11.83 -35.63
N ALA A 189 -15.99 10.68 -35.96
CA ALA A 189 -16.06 9.50 -35.12
C ALA A 189 -15.53 9.83 -33.71
N PRO A 190 -16.23 9.43 -32.65
CA PRO A 190 -15.80 9.72 -31.28
C PRO A 190 -14.43 9.08 -31.05
N THR A 191 -13.53 9.84 -30.42
CA THR A 191 -12.17 9.34 -30.14
C THR A 191 -12.24 8.20 -29.12
N PRO A 192 -11.30 7.25 -29.13
CA PRO A 192 -11.25 6.17 -28.15
C PRO A 192 -11.25 6.65 -26.69
N GLU A 193 -10.76 7.86 -26.42
CA GLU A 193 -10.77 8.49 -25.09
C GLU A 193 -12.17 8.95 -24.67
N GLU A 194 -12.96 9.52 -25.59
CA GLU A 194 -14.34 9.93 -25.32
C GLU A 194 -15.23 8.71 -25.03
N VAL A 195 -15.02 7.63 -25.79
CA VAL A 195 -15.71 6.36 -25.56
C VAL A 195 -15.33 5.76 -24.20
N LEU A 196 -14.04 5.74 -23.87
CA LEU A 196 -13.56 5.20 -22.60
C LEU A 196 -14.07 6.01 -21.40
N THR A 197 -14.05 7.34 -21.48
CA THR A 197 -14.58 8.22 -20.43
C THR A 197 -16.09 8.05 -20.26
N SER A 198 -16.84 7.92 -21.36
CA SER A 198 -18.28 7.66 -21.30
C SER A 198 -18.64 6.33 -20.63
N VAL A 199 -17.80 5.30 -20.75
CA VAL A 199 -18.07 3.96 -20.21
C VAL A 199 -17.59 3.83 -18.76
N VAL A 200 -16.45 4.45 -18.44
CA VAL A 200 -15.82 4.35 -17.12
C VAL A 200 -16.40 5.38 -16.13
N GLY A 201 -16.90 6.52 -16.63
CA GLY A 201 -17.42 7.63 -15.82
C GLY A 201 -16.34 8.62 -15.43
#